data_AF-A0A399PXU4-F1
#
_entry.id   AF-A0A399PXU4-F1
#
_cell.length_a   1.000
_cell.length_b   1.000
_cell.length_c   1.000
_cell.angle_alpha   90.00
_cell.angle_beta   90.00
_cell.angle_gamma   90.00
#
_symmetry.space_group_name_H-M   'P 1'
#
loop_
_entity.id
_entity.type
_entity.pdbx_description
1 polymer ?
#
loop_
_entity_poly.entity_id
_entity_poly.type
_entity_poly.pdbx_seq_one_letter_code
_entity_poly.pdbx_strand_id
1 'polypeptide(L)'
;RLPGNAHLTFAGCQGDSLLLLLDMAGVSVSTGSACQAGVPEVSHVLLGMGIPEDEARGALRFTLGRTTTDADVDALLAALPDAVARASRAGLAGRAARRLTG
;
A
#
# COMPACT_ATOMS: atom_id res chain seq x y z
N ARG A 1 -6.03 -18.75 4.78
CA ARG A 1 -5.03 -17.67 4.87
C ARG A 1 -3.69 -18.30 5.23
N LEU A 2 -2.58 -17.84 4.67
CA LEU A 2 -1.25 -18.32 5.05
C LEU A 2 -0.79 -17.61 6.34
N PRO A 3 -0.30 -18.32 7.37
CA PRO A 3 0.28 -17.69 8.54
C PRO A 3 1.39 -16.70 8.16
N GLY A 4 1.42 -15.54 8.81
CA GLY A 4 2.43 -14.51 8.55
C GLY A 4 2.20 -13.68 7.28
N ASN A 5 1.10 -13.86 6.55
CA ASN A 5 0.75 -12.96 5.44
C ASN A 5 -0.51 -12.14 5.74
N ALA A 6 -0.36 -10.81 5.73
CA ALA A 6 -1.47 -9.87 5.79
C ALA A 6 -1.45 -8.99 4.54
N HIS A 7 -2.54 -9.04 3.77
CA HIS A 7 -2.70 -8.22 2.58
C HIS A 7 -3.88 -7.27 2.80
N LEU A 8 -3.60 -5.97 2.81
CA LEU A 8 -4.54 -4.92 3.20
C LEU A 8 -4.61 -3.86 2.09
N THR A 9 -5.78 -3.22 1.97
CA THR A 9 -6.02 -2.15 1.01
C THR A 9 -6.40 -0.88 1.76
N PHE A 10 -5.70 0.22 1.46
CA PHE A 10 -5.94 1.53 2.05
C PHE A 10 -6.60 2.45 1.02
N ALA A 11 -7.93 2.57 1.10
CA ALA A 11 -8.70 3.39 0.18
C ALA A 11 -8.19 4.84 0.12
N GLY A 12 -8.14 5.42 -1.09
CA GLY A 12 -7.66 6.79 -1.30
C GLY A 12 -6.14 6.97 -1.27
N CYS A 13 -5.37 5.95 -0.90
CA CYS A 13 -3.90 6.00 -0.92
C CYS A 13 -3.33 5.50 -2.25
N GLN A 14 -2.05 5.81 -2.52
CA GLN A 14 -1.24 5.13 -3.54
C GLN A 14 -0.21 4.24 -2.84
N GLY A 15 -0.06 2.99 -3.29
CA GLY A 15 0.84 2.00 -2.71
C GLY A 15 2.29 2.48 -2.64
N ASP A 16 2.80 3.12 -3.69
CA ASP A 16 4.17 3.63 -3.73
C ASP A 16 4.42 4.72 -2.67
N SER A 17 3.43 5.59 -2.42
CA SER A 17 3.52 6.59 -1.36
C SER A 17 3.56 5.95 0.02
N LEU A 18 2.73 4.92 0.25
CA LEU A 18 2.74 4.18 1.51
C LEU A 18 4.06 3.45 1.72
N LEU A 19 4.58 2.79 0.68
CA LEU A 19 5.86 2.08 0.73
C LEU A 19 6.99 3.03 1.10
N LEU A 20 7.09 4.19 0.42
CA LEU A 20 8.10 5.20 0.70
C LEU A 20 8.00 5.73 2.13
N LEU A 21 6.79 6.07 2.60
CA LEU A 21 6.59 6.65 3.93
C LEU A 21 6.91 5.65 5.04
N LEU A 22 6.57 4.37 4.85
CA LEU A 22 6.90 3.30 5.80
C LEU A 22 8.40 2.98 5.80
N ASP A 23 9.05 2.97 4.62
CA ASP A 23 10.49 2.79 4.51
C ASP A 23 11.26 3.90 5.23
N MET A 24 10.85 5.17 5.07
CA MET A 24 11.39 6.31 5.82
C MET A 24 11.19 6.18 7.33
N ALA A 25 10.16 5.46 7.78
CA ALA A 25 9.91 5.16 9.18
C ALA A 25 10.64 3.88 9.67
N GLY A 26 11.46 3.26 8.81
CA GLY A 26 12.21 2.05 9.12
C GLY A 26 11.43 0.75 8.98
N VAL A 27 10.25 0.77 8.32
CA VAL A 27 9.38 -0.40 8.15
C VAL A 27 9.32 -0.81 6.68
N SER A 28 9.96 -1.94 6.36
CA SER A 28 9.94 -2.49 5.00
C SER A 28 8.64 -3.25 4.69
N VAL A 29 8.00 -2.89 3.57
CA VAL A 29 6.76 -3.52 3.09
C VAL A 29 6.82 -3.72 1.57
N SER A 30 5.88 -4.51 1.03
CA SER A 30 5.68 -4.67 -0.42
C SER A 30 4.31 -4.12 -0.79
N THR A 31 4.18 -3.54 -1.97
CA THR A 31 2.86 -3.33 -2.58
C THR A 31 2.30 -4.66 -3.09
N GLY A 32 0.98 -4.69 -3.37
CA GLY A 32 0.32 -5.82 -4.06
C GLY A 32 0.38 -5.75 -5.59
N SER A 33 1.04 -4.73 -6.16
CA SER A 33 1.14 -4.47 -7.59
C SER A 33 2.15 -5.37 -8.30
N ALA A 34 1.95 -5.58 -9.61
CA ALA A 34 2.98 -6.10 -10.50
C ALA A 34 3.58 -4.92 -11.27
N CYS A 35 4.87 -4.65 -11.13
CA CYS A 35 5.53 -3.65 -11.96
C CYS A 35 5.90 -4.29 -13.30
N GLN A 36 5.18 -3.94 -14.36
CA GLN A 36 5.58 -4.27 -15.72
C GLN A 36 6.19 -3.01 -16.35
N ALA A 37 7.42 -3.12 -16.87
CA ALA A 37 8.13 -2.04 -17.56
C ALA A 37 8.24 -0.69 -16.80
N GLY A 38 8.33 -0.73 -15.46
CA GLY A 38 8.53 0.48 -14.63
C GLY A 38 7.29 1.35 -14.45
N VAL A 39 6.12 0.91 -14.91
CA VAL A 39 4.84 1.59 -14.67
C VAL A 39 4.16 0.93 -13.47
N PRO A 40 3.77 1.69 -12.43
CA PRO A 40 2.98 1.17 -11.33
C PRO A 40 1.59 0.76 -11.84
N GLU A 41 1.34 -0.55 -11.90
CA GLU A 41 0.04 -1.10 -12.28
C GLU A 41 -0.70 -1.65 -11.07
N VAL A 42 -2.03 -1.64 -11.14
CA VAL A 42 -2.87 -2.24 -10.10
C VAL A 42 -2.77 -3.76 -10.18
N SER A 43 -2.82 -4.41 -9.02
CA SER A 43 -2.79 -5.87 -8.93
C SER A 43 -3.91 -6.52 -9.74
N HIS A 44 -3.57 -7.27 -10.78
CA HIS A 44 -4.55 -8.05 -11.56
C HIS A 44 -5.33 -9.05 -10.68
N VAL A 45 -4.73 -9.53 -9.58
CA VAL A 45 -5.39 -10.41 -8.61
C VAL A 45 -6.52 -9.67 -7.89
N LEU A 46 -6.26 -8.45 -7.39
CA LEU A 46 -7.28 -7.65 -6.69
C LEU A 46 -8.41 -7.25 -7.63
N LEU A 47 -8.09 -6.91 -8.88
CA LEU A 47 -9.10 -6.66 -9.92
C LEU A 47 -9.94 -7.91 -10.20
N GLY A 48 -9.31 -9.08 -10.33
CA GLY A 48 -9.99 -10.36 -10.50
C GLY A 48 -10.86 -10.76 -9.31
N MET A 49 -10.54 -10.27 -8.10
CA MET A 49 -11.36 -10.41 -6.89
C MET A 49 -12.54 -9.41 -6.83
N GLY A 50 -12.69 -8.54 -7.83
CA GLY A 50 -13.75 -7.53 -7.89
C GLY A 50 -13.47 -6.27 -7.07
N ILE A 51 -12.23 -6.06 -6.62
CA ILE A 51 -11.86 -4.82 -5.92
C ILE A 51 -11.72 -3.70 -6.96
N PRO A 52 -12.38 -2.55 -6.78
CA PRO A 52 -12.27 -1.41 -7.69
C PRO A 52 -10.81 -0.96 -7.85
N GLU A 53 -10.45 -0.53 -9.07
CA GLU A 53 -9.07 -0.10 -9.37
C GLU A 53 -8.59 1.01 -8.43
N ASP A 54 -9.46 1.95 -8.09
CA ASP A 54 -9.11 3.11 -7.27
C ASP A 54 -8.84 2.74 -5.81
N GLU A 55 -9.45 1.67 -5.32
CA GLU A 55 -9.16 1.07 -4.02
C GLU A 55 -7.90 0.20 -4.10
N ALA A 56 -7.80 -0.68 -5.10
CA ALA A 56 -6.71 -1.63 -5.25
C ALA A 56 -5.32 -0.98 -5.41
N ARG A 57 -5.26 0.30 -5.80
CA ARG A 57 -4.02 1.12 -5.80
C ARG A 57 -3.39 1.28 -4.43
N GLY A 58 -4.16 1.21 -3.35
CA GLY A 58 -3.69 1.35 -1.98
C GLY A 58 -3.27 0.04 -1.34
N ALA A 59 -3.00 -1.01 -2.12
CA ALA A 59 -2.72 -2.34 -1.59
C ALA A 59 -1.28 -2.50 -1.07
N LEU A 60 -1.15 -2.97 0.17
CA LEU A 60 0.10 -3.40 0.79
C LEU A 60 0.02 -4.86 1.22
N ARG A 61 1.17 -5.53 1.11
CA ARG A 61 1.42 -6.89 1.57
C ARG A 61 2.49 -6.85 2.66
N PHE A 62 2.10 -7.27 3.84
CA PHE A 62 2.97 -7.51 4.99
C PHE A 62 3.25 -9.01 5.06
N THR A 63 4.52 -9.37 5.15
CA THR A 63 4.96 -10.76 5.28
C THR A 63 5.90 -10.87 6.46
N LEU A 64 5.47 -11.63 7.47
CA LEU A 64 6.19 -11.88 8.69
C LEU A 64 7.02 -13.16 8.50
N GLY A 65 8.29 -13.09 8.86
CA GLY A 65 9.25 -14.18 8.76
C GLY A 65 9.61 -14.75 10.13
N ARG A 66 10.51 -15.75 10.14
CA ARG A 66 11.02 -16.36 11.39
C ARG A 66 11.72 -15.38 12.32
N THR A 67 12.20 -14.25 11.79
CA THR A 67 12.93 -13.22 12.52
C THR A 67 12.05 -12.03 12.90
N THR A 68 10.77 -12.02 12.49
CA THR A 68 9.85 -10.96 12.88
C THR A 68 9.53 -11.09 14.36
N THR A 69 9.59 -9.97 15.06
CA THR A 69 9.34 -9.83 16.49
C THR A 69 8.12 -8.96 16.74
N ASP A 70 7.60 -9.00 17.96
CA ASP A 70 6.51 -8.10 18.36
C ASP A 70 6.91 -6.62 18.26
N ALA A 71 8.20 -6.31 18.47
CA ALA A 71 8.72 -4.95 18.31
C ALA A 71 8.61 -4.44 16.86
N ASP A 72 8.77 -5.32 15.86
CA ASP A 72 8.57 -4.96 14.45
C ASP A 72 7.09 -4.63 14.18
N VAL A 73 6.19 -5.38 14.80
CA VAL A 73 4.74 -5.15 14.70
C VAL A 73 4.37 -3.85 15.38
N ASP A 74 4.90 -3.57 16.57
CA ASP A 74 4.69 -2.32 17.28
C ASP A 74 5.21 -1.11 16.49
N ALA A 75 6.39 -1.23 15.88
CA ALA A 75 6.95 -0.20 15.00
C ALA A 75 6.04 0.08 13.79
N LEU A 76 5.52 -0.98 13.14
CA LEU A 76 4.54 -0.84 12.07
C LEU A 76 3.27 -0.13 12.56
N LEU A 77 2.71 -0.55 13.69
CA LEU A 77 1.48 0.03 14.24
C LEU A 77 1.65 1.50 14.62
N ALA A 78 2.84 1.89 15.08
CA ALA A 78 3.17 3.29 15.37
C ALA A 78 3.29 4.14 14.09
N ALA A 79 3.91 3.61 13.02
CA ALA A 79 4.18 4.35 11.79
C ALA A 79 2.98 4.41 10.81
N LEU A 80 2.17 3.35 10.76
CA LEU A 80 1.13 3.17 9.74
C LEU A 80 0.08 4.30 9.71
N PRO A 81 -0.43 4.83 10.83
CA PRO A 81 -1.42 5.90 10.80
C PRO A 81 -0.93 7.19 10.11
N ASP A 82 0.30 7.63 10.39
CA ASP A 82 0.89 8.82 9.73
C ASP A 82 1.11 8.56 8.23
N ALA A 83 1.62 7.37 7.88
CA ALA A 83 1.84 6.99 6.49
C ALA A 83 0.52 7.03 5.69
N VAL A 84 -0.57 6.48 6.23
CA VAL A 84 -1.91 6.50 5.60
C VAL A 84 -2.45 7.92 5.49
N ALA A 85 -2.33 8.73 6.55
CA ALA A 85 -2.80 10.12 6.55
C ALA A 85 -2.09 10.97 5.48
N ARG A 86 -0.79 10.75 5.27
CA ARG A 86 0.00 11.48 4.27
C ARG A 86 -0.21 10.96 2.86
N ALA A 87 -0.24 9.63 2.69
CA ALA A 87 -0.47 9.00 1.38
C ALA A 87 -1.86 9.29 0.82
N SER A 88 -2.88 9.38 1.67
CA SER A 88 -4.24 9.73 1.24
C SER A 88 -4.35 11.17 0.72
N ARG A 89 -3.65 12.13 1.34
CA ARG A 89 -3.60 13.52 0.85
C ARG A 89 -2.93 13.61 -0.53
N ALA A 90 -1.83 12.88 -0.73
CA ALA A 90 -1.16 12.80 -2.03
C ALA A 90 -2.06 12.11 -3.09
N GLY A 91 -2.75 11.04 -2.71
CA GLY A 91 -3.67 10.31 -3.59
C GLY A 91 -4.87 11.15 -4.03
N LEU A 92 -5.42 12.00 -3.15
CA LEU A 92 -6.49 12.94 -3.47
C LEU A 92 -6.06 14.00 -4.49
N ALA A 93 -4.84 14.54 -4.36
CA ALA A 93 -4.29 15.48 -5.34
C ALA A 93 -4.16 14.85 -6.74
N GLY A 94 -3.68 13.61 -6.83
CA GLY A 94 -3.62 12.86 -8.09
C GLY A 94 -4.99 12.56 -8.70
N ARG A 95 -6.00 12.25 -7.87
CA ARG A 95 -7.40 12.04 -8.32
C ARG A 95 -8.03 13.32 -8.87
N ALA A 96 -7.79 14.47 -8.22
CA ALA A 96 -8.29 15.76 -8.66
C ALA A 96 -7.73 16.16 -10.03
N ALA A 97 -6.41 16.00 -10.24
CA ALA A 97 -5.77 16.27 -11.52
C ALA A 97 -6.36 15.43 -12.66
N ARG A 98 -6.66 14.14 -12.40
CA ARG A 98 -7.18 13.21 -13.42
C ARG A 98 -8.63 13.47 -13.82
N ARG A 99 -9.42 14.13 -12.96
CA ARG A 99 -10.79 14.58 -13.27
C ARG A 99 -10.83 15.84 -14.15
N LEU A 100 -9.74 16.59 -14.23
CA LEU A 100 -9.66 17.81 -15.05
C LEU A 100 -9.19 17.54 -16.49
N THR A 101 -8.67 16.34 -16.74
CA THR A 101 -8.16 15.90 -18.06
C THR A 101 -9.06 14.88 -18.75
N GLY A 102 -10.28 14.65 -18.24
CA GLY A 102 -11.25 13.67 -18.75
C GLY A 102 -12.56 14.30 -19.16
#